data_AF-A0A2U3P9Z0-F1
#
_entry.id   AF-A0A2U3P9Z0-F1
#
_cell.length_a   1.000
_cell.length_b   1.000
_cell.length_c   1.000
_cell.angle_alpha   90.00
_cell.angle_beta   90.00
_cell.angle_gamma   90.00
#
_symmetry.space_group_name_H-M   'P 1'
#
loop_
_entity.id
_entity.type
_entity.pdbx_description
1 polymer ?
#
loop_
_entity_poly.entity_id
_entity_poly.type
_entity_poly.pdbx_seq_one_letter_code
_entity_poly.pdbx_strand_id
1 'polypeptide(L)'
;MYSGVYRCGFAGSQQAYEAAYARLFTALDWVSDRLTNQRYLVGDTITEADVRLFTTLARFDPVYHGHFKCNRSKLSEMPVLWAYARDLFQTPGFGDTVDFVQIKQHYYIVHADINPTRIVPKGPDLANWLSPHGREALGGRPFGDGKPPGPPFDGERVPAGHGA
;
A
#
# COMPACT_ATOMS: atom_id res chain seq x y z
N MET A 1 8.78 10.10 1.25
CA MET A 1 7.61 9.32 1.72
C MET A 1 7.97 7.85 1.94
N TYR A 2 8.60 7.18 0.96
CA TYR A 2 9.04 5.76 1.04
C TYR A 2 9.83 5.38 2.32
N SER A 3 10.64 6.29 2.86
CA SER A 3 11.42 6.05 4.07
C SER A 3 10.66 6.29 5.39
N GLY A 4 9.43 6.80 5.35
CA GLY A 4 8.68 7.20 6.55
C GLY A 4 8.33 6.02 7.44
N VAL A 5 7.77 4.96 6.85
CA VAL A 5 7.37 3.74 7.58
C VAL A 5 8.56 3.00 8.19
N TYR A 6 9.68 2.92 7.47
CA TYR A 6 10.93 2.33 7.96
C TYR A 6 11.53 3.14 9.11
N ARG A 7 11.50 4.48 9.02
CA ARG A 7 11.95 5.35 10.11
C ARG A 7 11.11 5.18 11.38
N CYS A 8 9.83 4.85 11.26
CA CYS A 8 9.00 4.50 12.41
C CYS A 8 9.40 3.13 12.98
N GLY A 9 9.47 2.10 12.12
CA GLY A 9 9.68 0.72 12.54
C GLY A 9 11.05 0.45 13.16
N PHE A 10 12.09 1.13 12.67
CA PHE A 10 13.47 0.96 13.13
C PHE A 10 13.95 2.08 14.07
N ALA A 11 13.03 2.90 14.59
CA ALA A 11 13.38 3.93 15.54
C ALA A 11 13.98 3.32 16.83
N GLY A 12 15.21 3.70 17.17
CA GLY A 12 15.88 3.27 18.39
C GLY A 12 15.49 4.06 19.65
N SER A 13 14.61 5.06 19.53
CA SER A 13 14.13 5.87 20.65
C SER A 13 12.70 6.36 20.41
N GLN A 14 11.99 6.67 21.50
CA GLN A 14 10.63 7.21 21.45
C GLN A 14 10.54 8.51 20.64
N GLN A 15 11.48 9.44 20.86
CA GLN A 15 11.52 10.72 20.17
C GLN A 15 11.73 10.55 18.65
N ALA A 16 12.59 9.62 18.23
CA ALA A 16 12.81 9.33 16.81
C ALA A 16 11.55 8.73 16.16
N TYR A 17 10.86 7.83 16.87
CA TYR A 17 9.60 7.26 16.44
C TYR A 17 8.53 8.35 16.25
N GLU A 18 8.30 9.20 17.26
CA GLU A 18 7.27 10.26 17.22
C GLU A 18 7.50 11.24 16.07
N ALA A 19 8.75 11.66 15.84
CA ALA A 19 9.09 12.54 14.73
C ALA A 19 8.87 11.87 13.36
N ALA A 20 9.17 10.57 13.24
CA ALA A 20 8.92 9.82 12.02
C ALA A 20 7.41 9.61 11.77
N TYR A 21 6.67 9.27 12.82
CA TYR A 21 5.22 9.07 12.81
C TYR A 21 4.50 10.35 12.37
N ALA A 22 4.81 11.49 13.00
CA ALA A 22 4.21 12.77 12.64
C ALA A 22 4.45 13.11 11.17
N ARG A 23 5.69 13.00 10.69
CA ARG A 23 6.05 13.27 9.29
C ARG A 23 5.38 12.33 8.30
N LEU A 24 5.21 11.05 8.64
CA LEU A 24 4.52 10.08 7.81
C LEU A 24 3.06 10.49 7.61
N PHE A 25 2.34 10.77 8.70
CA PHE A 25 0.92 11.06 8.62
C PHE A 25 0.63 12.45 8.05
N THR A 26 1.45 13.47 8.31
CA THR A 26 1.36 14.74 7.59
C THR A 26 1.50 14.57 6.08
N ALA A 27 2.40 13.68 5.62
CA ALA A 27 2.54 13.41 4.20
C ALA A 27 1.35 12.63 3.64
N LEU A 28 0.79 11.67 4.38
CA LEU A 28 -0.41 10.93 3.97
C LEU A 28 -1.64 11.84 3.88
N ASP A 29 -1.79 12.80 4.79
CA ASP A 29 -2.87 13.80 4.74
C ASP A 29 -2.73 14.68 3.50
N TRP A 30 -1.52 15.20 3.23
CA TRP A 30 -1.26 15.99 2.03
C TRP A 30 -1.57 15.23 0.73
N VAL A 31 -1.19 13.94 0.65
CA VAL A 31 -1.54 13.09 -0.50
C VAL A 31 -3.04 12.84 -0.59
N SER A 32 -3.71 12.61 0.55
CA SER A 32 -5.17 12.42 0.61
C SER A 32 -5.90 13.65 0.05
N ASP A 33 -5.53 14.83 0.52
CA ASP A 33 -6.12 16.09 0.07
C ASP A 33 -5.94 16.28 -1.44
N ARG A 34 -4.73 16.03 -1.95
CA ARG A 34 -4.43 16.09 -3.38
C ARG A 34 -5.31 15.13 -4.19
N LEU A 35 -5.46 13.89 -3.73
CA LEU A 35 -6.22 12.84 -4.41
C LEU A 35 -7.73 13.00 -4.26
N THR A 36 -8.22 13.92 -3.44
CA THR A 36 -9.67 14.20 -3.32
C THR A 36 -10.26 14.61 -4.67
N ASN A 37 -9.56 15.46 -5.42
CA ASN A 37 -10.03 16.01 -6.69
C ASN A 37 -9.27 15.48 -7.92
N GLN A 38 -8.34 14.55 -7.73
CA GLN A 38 -7.51 13.99 -8.81
C GLN A 38 -7.47 12.48 -8.70
N ARG A 39 -7.69 11.76 -9.81
CA ARG A 39 -7.67 10.30 -9.82
C ARG A 39 -6.28 9.71 -9.53
N TYR A 40 -5.23 10.32 -10.08
CA TYR A 40 -3.84 9.91 -9.90
C TYR A 40 -3.00 11.07 -9.37
N LEU A 41 -1.76 10.79 -8.94
CA LEU A 41 -0.88 11.80 -8.32
C LEU A 41 -0.48 12.92 -9.27
N VAL A 42 -0.37 12.63 -10.58
CA VAL A 42 0.08 13.59 -11.59
C VAL A 42 -0.77 13.45 -12.86
N GLY A 43 -1.58 14.47 -13.14
CA GLY A 43 -2.38 14.53 -14.38
C GLY A 43 -3.56 13.55 -14.39
N ASP A 44 -3.89 13.05 -15.57
CA ASP A 44 -5.03 12.17 -15.85
C ASP A 44 -4.64 10.69 -16.08
N THR A 45 -3.36 10.33 -15.98
CA THR A 45 -2.83 8.98 -16.24
C THR A 45 -2.06 8.41 -15.05
N ILE A 46 -1.87 7.09 -15.00
CA ILE A 46 -0.94 6.46 -14.05
C ILE A 46 0.49 6.86 -14.44
N THR A 47 1.30 7.19 -13.43
CA THR A 47 2.70 7.55 -13.59
C THR A 47 3.60 6.77 -12.63
N GLU A 48 4.91 6.95 -12.75
CA GLU A 48 5.87 6.38 -11.80
C GLU A 48 5.60 6.83 -10.35
N ALA A 49 5.03 8.03 -10.14
CA ALA A 49 4.67 8.48 -8.81
C ALA A 49 3.64 7.55 -8.16
N ASP A 50 2.66 7.08 -8.93
CA ASP A 50 1.59 6.21 -8.46
C ASP A 50 2.13 4.83 -8.11
N VAL A 51 3.01 4.27 -8.96
CA VAL A 51 3.72 3.00 -8.72
C VAL A 51 4.54 3.07 -7.43
N ARG A 52 5.30 4.16 -7.23
CA ARG A 52 6.11 4.36 -6.02
C ARG A 52 5.26 4.51 -4.76
N LEU A 53 4.08 5.13 -4.84
CA LEU A 53 3.20 5.22 -3.68
C LEU A 53 2.52 3.87 -3.38
N PHE A 54 2.03 3.19 -4.42
CA PHE A 54 1.25 1.96 -4.32
C PHE A 54 1.97 0.87 -3.51
N THR A 55 3.25 0.65 -3.80
CA THR A 55 4.08 -0.35 -3.11
C THR A 55 4.14 -0.14 -1.59
N THR A 56 4.05 1.11 -1.13
CA THR A 56 3.96 1.44 0.30
C THR A 56 2.55 1.17 0.84
N LEU A 57 1.51 1.60 0.11
CA LEU A 57 0.11 1.43 0.52
C LEU A 57 -0.29 -0.05 0.60
N ALA A 58 0.11 -0.87 -0.37
CA ALA A 58 -0.17 -2.30 -0.41
C ALA A 58 0.35 -3.06 0.83
N ARG A 59 1.41 -2.56 1.46
CA ARG A 59 2.03 -3.16 2.65
C ARG A 59 1.57 -2.51 3.96
N PHE A 60 0.74 -1.47 3.89
CA PHE A 60 0.41 -0.65 5.05
C PHE A 60 -0.37 -1.43 6.12
N ASP A 61 -1.57 -1.93 5.80
CA ASP A 61 -2.39 -2.69 6.75
C ASP A 61 -1.78 -4.05 7.12
N PRO A 62 -1.20 -4.84 6.18
CA PRO A 62 -0.61 -6.14 6.51
C PRO A 62 0.64 -6.08 7.37
N VAL A 63 1.44 -5.01 7.24
CA VAL A 63 2.75 -4.90 7.88
C VAL A 63 2.91 -3.60 8.63
N TYR A 64 2.93 -2.45 7.95
CA TYR A 64 3.46 -1.22 8.53
C TYR A 64 2.62 -0.70 9.72
N HIS A 65 1.30 -0.86 9.65
CA HIS A 65 0.39 -0.47 10.72
C HIS A 65 0.74 -1.15 12.04
N GLY A 66 0.93 -2.47 12.04
CA GLY A 66 1.29 -3.25 13.22
C GLY A 66 2.79 -3.29 13.48
N HIS A 67 3.54 -3.94 12.59
CA HIS A 67 4.97 -4.24 12.74
C HIS A 67 5.82 -2.99 12.94
N PHE A 68 5.54 -1.94 12.16
CA PHE A 68 6.26 -0.65 12.24
C PHE A 68 5.52 0.41 13.06
N LYS A 69 4.42 0.02 13.74
CA LYS A 69 3.63 0.90 14.61
C LYS A 69 3.13 2.17 13.89
N CYS A 70 2.92 2.13 12.57
CA CYS A 70 2.36 3.25 11.82
C CYS A 70 0.84 3.29 12.00
N ASN A 71 0.36 3.52 13.23
CA ASN A 71 -0.96 3.10 13.69
C ASN A 71 -1.92 4.24 14.06
N ARG A 72 -1.88 5.40 13.39
CA ARG A 72 -2.92 6.44 13.54
C ARG A 72 -4.30 5.90 13.16
N SER A 73 -4.32 5.20 12.03
CA SER A 73 -5.48 4.59 11.40
C SER A 73 -4.98 3.56 10.40
N LYS A 74 -5.81 2.57 10.09
CA LYS A 74 -5.58 1.68 8.95
C LYS A 74 -5.71 2.46 7.63
N LEU A 75 -5.11 1.94 6.57
CA LEU A 75 -5.32 2.42 5.21
C LEU A 75 -6.80 2.36 4.84
N SER A 76 -7.46 1.25 5.16
CA SER A 76 -8.90 1.06 4.95
C SER A 76 -9.82 2.08 5.66
N GLU A 77 -9.30 2.82 6.64
CA GLU A 77 -10.00 3.90 7.36
C GLU A 77 -9.69 5.30 6.78
N MET A 78 -8.86 5.40 5.73
CA MET A 78 -8.51 6.63 5.04
C MET A 78 -9.23 6.67 3.67
N PRO A 79 -10.45 7.22 3.55
CA PRO A 79 -11.36 6.91 2.44
C PRO A 79 -10.79 7.20 1.05
N VAL A 80 -10.16 8.36 0.88
CA VAL A 80 -9.58 8.79 -0.41
C VAL A 80 -8.38 7.92 -0.78
N LEU A 81 -7.43 7.73 0.15
CA LEU A 81 -6.26 6.87 -0.06
C LEU A 81 -6.64 5.41 -0.28
N TRP A 82 -7.67 4.93 0.42
CA TRP A 82 -8.14 3.56 0.27
C TRP A 82 -8.81 3.31 -1.07
N ALA A 83 -9.65 4.25 -1.53
CA ALA A 83 -10.23 4.19 -2.86
C ALA A 83 -9.13 4.24 -3.95
N TYR A 84 -8.15 5.13 -3.80
CA TYR A 84 -6.99 5.20 -4.69
C TYR A 84 -6.15 3.92 -4.70
N ALA A 85 -5.86 3.34 -3.53
CA ALA A 85 -5.08 2.11 -3.43
C ALA A 85 -5.78 0.93 -4.12
N ARG A 86 -7.11 0.81 -3.96
CA ARG A 86 -7.93 -0.22 -4.64
C ARG A 86 -8.02 -0.01 -6.15
N ASP A 87 -8.16 1.24 -6.62
CA ASP A 87 -8.12 1.58 -8.06
C ASP A 87 -6.82 1.07 -8.70
N LEU A 88 -5.68 1.33 -8.06
CA LEU A 88 -4.40 0.79 -8.52
C LEU A 88 -4.33 -0.73 -8.36
N PHE A 89 -4.71 -1.30 -7.22
CA PHE A 89 -4.66 -2.75 -7.01
C PHE A 89 -5.46 -3.53 -8.05
N GLN A 90 -6.63 -3.04 -8.43
CA GLN A 90 -7.51 -3.65 -9.44
C GLN A 90 -7.07 -3.35 -10.89
N THR A 91 -6.07 -2.48 -11.08
CA THR A 91 -5.48 -2.21 -12.39
C THR A 91 -4.48 -3.34 -12.76
N PRO A 92 -4.55 -3.91 -13.98
CA PRO A 92 -3.59 -4.94 -14.42
C PRO A 92 -2.13 -4.47 -14.32
N GLY A 93 -1.24 -5.33 -13.82
CA GLY A 93 0.16 -5.04 -13.54
C GLY A 93 0.44 -4.51 -12.12
N PHE A 94 -0.59 -4.36 -11.28
CA PHE A 94 -0.45 -3.95 -9.87
C PHE A 94 -0.79 -5.09 -8.92
N GLY A 95 -2.07 -5.36 -8.66
CA GLY A 95 -2.49 -6.37 -7.66
C GLY A 95 -2.06 -7.80 -8.03
N ASP A 96 -1.95 -8.09 -9.33
CA ASP A 96 -1.44 -9.36 -9.87
C ASP A 96 0.07 -9.59 -9.63
N THR A 97 0.76 -8.61 -9.04
CA THR A 97 2.16 -8.71 -8.60
C THR A 97 2.31 -8.74 -7.06
N VAL A 98 1.22 -8.68 -6.31
CA VAL A 98 1.25 -8.56 -4.83
C VAL A 98 1.04 -9.92 -4.16
N ASP A 99 2.11 -10.49 -3.63
CA ASP A 99 2.07 -11.67 -2.75
C ASP A 99 2.06 -11.24 -1.27
N PHE A 100 0.88 -11.23 -0.65
CA PHE A 100 0.72 -10.81 0.75
C PHE A 100 1.34 -11.79 1.75
N VAL A 101 1.41 -13.08 1.41
CA VAL A 101 2.02 -14.10 2.27
C VAL A 101 3.52 -13.87 2.37
N GLN A 102 4.20 -13.73 1.23
CA GLN A 102 5.63 -13.45 1.19
C GLN A 102 5.96 -12.10 1.82
N ILE A 103 5.15 -11.08 1.56
CA ILE A 103 5.27 -9.77 2.22
C ILE A 103 5.28 -9.97 3.73
N LYS A 104 4.26 -10.61 4.31
CA LYS A 104 4.16 -10.76 5.77
C LYS A 104 5.30 -11.63 6.32
N GLN A 105 5.60 -12.75 5.68
CA GLN A 105 6.69 -13.64 6.10
C GLN A 105 8.02 -12.89 6.16
N HIS A 106 8.37 -12.13 5.12
CA HIS A 106 9.60 -11.35 5.10
C HIS A 106 9.70 -10.43 6.32
N TYR A 107 8.71 -9.56 6.56
CA TYR A 107 8.82 -8.58 7.64
C TYR A 107 8.76 -9.22 9.04
N TYR A 108 7.83 -10.14 9.28
CA TYR A 108 7.61 -10.67 10.62
C TYR A 108 8.63 -11.75 11.02
N ILE A 109 9.23 -12.46 10.06
CA ILE A 109 10.24 -13.51 10.34
C ILE A 109 11.66 -12.94 10.32
N VAL A 110 12.00 -12.09 9.35
CA VAL A 110 13.38 -11.60 9.15
C VAL A 110 13.76 -10.55 10.19
N HIS A 111 12.85 -9.62 10.54
CA HIS A 111 13.13 -8.57 11.52
C HIS A 111 12.99 -9.07 12.95
N ALA A 112 13.83 -10.03 13.34
CA ALA A 112 13.82 -10.63 14.67
C ALA A 112 14.08 -9.61 15.81
N ASP A 113 14.79 -8.52 15.51
CA ASP A 113 15.02 -7.42 16.47
C ASP A 113 13.73 -6.68 16.84
N ILE A 114 12.76 -6.63 15.93
CA ILE A 114 11.44 -6.01 16.15
C ILE A 114 10.43 -7.06 16.63
N ASN A 115 10.44 -8.26 16.03
CA ASN A 115 9.54 -9.36 16.35
C ASN A 115 10.33 -10.64 16.71
N PRO A 116 10.82 -10.78 17.95
CA PRO A 116 11.67 -11.91 18.34
C PRO A 116 10.93 -13.25 18.29
N THR A 117 9.60 -13.25 18.42
CA THR A 117 8.78 -14.46 18.34
C THR A 117 8.69 -15.03 16.93
N ARG A 118 8.97 -14.21 15.90
CA ARG A 118 8.80 -14.52 14.46
C ARG A 118 7.40 -14.99 14.08
N ILE A 119 6.41 -14.77 14.94
CA ILE A 119 5.01 -15.10 14.64
C ILE A 119 4.52 -14.15 13.56
N VAL A 120 3.94 -14.71 12.51
CA VAL A 120 3.30 -13.97 11.42
C VAL A 120 1.80 -13.85 11.73
N PRO A 121 1.24 -12.62 11.84
CA PRO A 121 -0.19 -12.45 12.05
C PRO A 121 -1.01 -13.08 10.92
N LYS A 122 -2.15 -13.70 11.24
CA LYS A 122 -3.05 -14.23 10.20
C LYS A 122 -3.78 -13.12 9.43
N GLY A 123 -4.24 -12.07 10.12
CA GLY A 123 -4.89 -10.92 9.48
C GLY A 123 -3.92 -10.01 8.71
N PRO A 124 -4.42 -8.89 8.15
CA PRO A 124 -5.84 -8.55 8.03
C PRO A 124 -6.56 -9.47 7.03
N ASP A 125 -7.89 -9.42 7.02
CA ASP A 125 -8.66 -9.88 5.86
C ASP A 125 -8.36 -8.97 4.67
N LEU A 126 -8.22 -9.56 3.48
CA LEU A 126 -7.79 -8.89 2.25
C LEU A 126 -8.92 -8.78 1.22
N ALA A 127 -10.07 -9.43 1.43
CA ALA A 127 -11.19 -9.41 0.49
C ALA A 127 -11.68 -7.98 0.18
N ASN A 128 -11.46 -7.03 1.09
CA ASN A 128 -11.81 -5.63 0.90
C ASN A 128 -11.02 -4.94 -0.23
N TRP A 129 -9.84 -5.44 -0.65
CA TRP A 129 -9.09 -4.88 -1.79
C TRP A 129 -9.84 -4.96 -3.12
N LEU A 130 -10.73 -5.94 -3.27
CA LEU A 130 -11.52 -6.18 -4.49
C LEU A 130 -12.88 -5.47 -4.47
N SER A 131 -13.19 -4.73 -3.42
CA SER A 131 -14.44 -3.97 -3.35
C SER A 131 -14.43 -2.74 -4.29
N PRO A 132 -15.58 -2.31 -4.83
CA PRO A 132 -15.67 -1.15 -5.73
C PRO A 132 -15.11 0.12 -5.12
N HIS A 133 -14.25 0.83 -5.85
CA HIS A 133 -13.55 2.02 -5.35
C HIS A 133 -14.15 3.36 -5.78
N GLY A 134 -14.95 3.43 -6.85
CA GLY A 134 -15.66 4.64 -7.25
C GLY A 134 -14.79 5.76 -7.83
N ARG A 135 -13.53 5.46 -8.20
CA ARG A 135 -12.54 6.47 -8.64
C ARG A 135 -12.72 6.86 -10.10
N GLU A 136 -13.41 6.03 -10.88
CA GLU A 136 -13.83 6.31 -12.25
C GLU A 136 -14.70 7.56 -12.37
N ALA A 137 -15.42 7.94 -11.30
CA ALA A 137 -16.20 9.18 -11.26
C ALA A 137 -15.34 10.46 -11.39
N LEU A 138 -14.02 10.36 -11.13
CA LEU A 138 -13.06 11.45 -11.31
C LEU A 138 -12.46 11.48 -12.74
N GLY A 139 -12.94 10.64 -13.65
CA GLY A 139 -12.43 10.54 -15.02
C GLY A 139 -11.08 9.83 -15.11
N GLY A 140 -10.17 10.38 -15.91
CA GLY A 140 -8.83 9.84 -16.13
C GLY A 140 -8.76 8.68 -17.13
N ARG A 141 -7.56 8.45 -17.64
CA ARG A 141 -7.22 7.38 -18.58
C ARG A 141 -6.00 6.65 -18.03
N PRO A 142 -6.18 5.54 -17.27
CA PRO A 142 -5.08 4.90 -16.56
C PRO A 142 -3.83 4.67 -17.43
N PHE A 143 -4.04 4.26 -18.68
CA PHE A 143 -2.99 3.96 -19.67
C PHE A 143 -2.83 5.04 -20.76
N GLY A 144 -3.45 6.22 -20.61
CA GLY A 144 -3.47 7.25 -21.65
C GLY A 144 -4.12 6.73 -22.94
N ASP A 145 -3.39 6.83 -24.06
CA ASP A 145 -3.79 6.27 -25.36
C ASP A 145 -3.34 4.81 -25.58
N GLY A 146 -2.69 4.23 -24.55
CA GLY A 146 -2.26 2.84 -24.52
C GLY A 146 -3.36 1.87 -24.10
N LYS A 147 -2.97 0.61 -23.90
CA LYS A 147 -3.86 -0.46 -23.43
C LYS A 147 -3.30 -1.12 -22.16
N PRO A 148 -4.17 -1.65 -21.28
CA PRO A 148 -3.71 -2.48 -20.17
C PRO A 148 -2.89 -3.68 -20.68
N PRO A 149 -1.90 -4.15 -19.89
CA PRO A 149 -1.22 -5.40 -20.19
C PRO A 149 -2.19 -6.58 -20.09
N GLY A 150 -1.82 -7.70 -20.73
CA GLY A 150 -2.44 -8.99 -20.48
C GLY A 150 -2.09 -9.52 -19.08
N PRO A 151 -2.68 -10.67 -18.68
CA PRO A 151 -2.33 -11.30 -17.41
C PRO A 151 -0.87 -11.76 -17.37
N PRO A 152 -0.27 -11.89 -16.17
CA PRO A 152 1.08 -12.44 -16.03
C PRO A 152 1.24 -13.84 -16.63
N PHE A 153 2.45 -14.14 -17.11
CA PHE A 153 2.82 -15.48 -17.54
C PHE A 153 2.71 -16.47 -16.38
N ASP A 154 2.48 -17.75 -16.67
CA ASP A 154 2.19 -18.77 -15.65
C ASP A 154 3.28 -18.88 -14.56
N GLY A 155 4.56 -18.62 -14.89
CA GLY A 155 5.68 -18.62 -13.94
C GLY A 155 5.79 -17.36 -13.05
N GLU A 156 5.01 -16.32 -13.33
CA GLU A 156 5.03 -15.03 -12.62
C GLU A 156 3.74 -14.78 -11.82
N ARG A 157 2.75 -15.68 -11.92
CA ARG A 157 1.48 -15.53 -11.21
C ARG A 157 1.68 -15.68 -9.70
N VAL A 158 1.03 -14.79 -8.95
CA VAL A 158 0.89 -14.93 -7.50
C VAL A 158 0.17 -16.25 -7.19
N PRO A 159 0.70 -17.10 -6.28
CA PRO A 159 0.05 -18.36 -5.93
C PRO A 159 -1.38 -18.17 -5.40
N ALA A 160 -2.24 -19.17 -5.62
CA ALA A 160 -3.61 -19.14 -5.12
C ALA A 160 -3.62 -18.99 -3.57
N GLY A 161 -4.42 -18.04 -3.07
CA GLY A 161 -4.49 -17.71 -1.64
C GLY A 161 -3.39 -16.78 -1.13
N HIS A 162 -2.47 -16.32 -1.98
CA HIS A 162 -1.47 -15.31 -1.61
C HIS A 162 -1.90 -13.87 -1.98
N GLY A 163 -2.84 -13.72 -2.90
CA GLY A 163 -3.47 -12.45 -3.29
C GLY A 163 -4.65 -12.06 -2.37
N ALA A 164 -5.40 -11.04 -2.80
CA ALA A 164 -6.65 -10.61 -2.17
C ALA A 164 -7.87 -11.40 -2.66
#